data_AF-A0A448SQW5-F1
#
_entry.id   AF-A0A448SQW5-F1
#
_cell.length_a   1.000
_cell.length_b   1.000
_cell.length_c   1.000
_cell.angle_alpha   90.00
_cell.angle_beta   90.00
_cell.angle_gamma   90.00
#
_symmetry.space_group_name_H-M   'P 1'
#
loop_
_entity.id
_entity.type
_entity.pdbx_description
1 polymer ?
#
loop_
_entity_poly.entity_id
_entity_poly.type
_entity_poly.pdbx_seq_one_letter_code
_entity_poly.pdbx_strand_id
1 'polypeptide(L)'
;MNPIEMASESWDEIIAKLDQDALLKADFRRVYANGFTGDNITDAIAEFEKTLITPDSPFDRYLKGDSDALTAQQKHGYQLFQQNKCGTCHTGVNLGGQSYEVMGLKADYFTARGNPTEADLGRYNVTKNDSDRHRFKTPTLRNIAQTALTSTTAA
;
A
#
# COMPACT_ATOMS: atom_id res chain seq x y z
N MET A 1 6.92 -11.11 -14.85
CA MET A 1 7.54 -11.54 -13.58
C MET A 1 8.69 -10.60 -13.26
N ASN A 2 8.90 -10.27 -11.98
CA ASN A 2 9.95 -9.35 -11.56
C ASN A 2 11.19 -10.14 -11.09
N PRO A 3 12.35 -10.02 -11.76
CA PRO A 3 13.56 -10.78 -11.43
C PRO A 3 14.22 -10.36 -10.10
N ILE A 4 13.87 -9.19 -9.55
CA ILE A 4 14.43 -8.68 -8.29
C ILE A 4 13.56 -9.07 -7.08
N GLU A 5 12.29 -9.44 -7.30
CA GLU A 5 11.35 -9.82 -6.24
C GLU A 5 11.37 -11.35 -5.99
N MET A 6 10.44 -12.09 -6.62
CA MET A 6 10.29 -13.53 -6.43
C MET A 6 11.10 -14.37 -7.43
N ALA A 7 11.76 -13.70 -8.39
CA ALA A 7 12.74 -14.28 -9.33
C ALA A 7 12.29 -15.49 -10.18
N SER A 8 10.99 -15.81 -10.22
CA SER A 8 10.48 -16.83 -11.15
C SER A 8 10.44 -16.27 -12.58
N GLU A 9 10.72 -17.11 -13.57
CA GLU A 9 10.86 -16.73 -14.97
C GLU A 9 9.55 -16.91 -15.75
N SER A 10 8.70 -17.86 -15.34
CA SER A 10 7.43 -18.16 -16.00
C SER A 10 6.36 -18.71 -15.04
N TRP A 11 5.09 -18.65 -15.48
CA TRP A 11 4.00 -19.26 -14.72
C TRP A 11 4.12 -20.78 -14.72
N ASP A 12 4.63 -21.37 -15.79
CA ASP A 12 4.89 -22.80 -15.88
C ASP A 12 5.89 -23.25 -14.81
N GLU A 13 6.95 -22.48 -14.56
CA GLU A 13 7.91 -22.74 -13.49
C GLU A 13 7.24 -22.70 -12.10
N ILE A 14 6.42 -21.68 -11.83
CA ILE A 14 5.69 -21.53 -10.57
C ILE A 14 4.74 -22.71 -10.37
N ILE A 15 3.94 -23.03 -11.40
CA ILE A 15 2.96 -24.13 -11.37
C ILE A 15 3.66 -25.46 -11.16
N ALA A 16 4.78 -25.72 -11.84
CA ALA A 16 5.55 -26.95 -11.69
C ALA A 16 6.06 -27.16 -10.26
N LYS A 17 6.42 -26.08 -9.55
CA LYS A 17 6.80 -26.11 -8.12
C LYS A 17 5.60 -26.38 -7.22
N LEU A 18 4.49 -25.65 -7.42
CA LEU A 18 3.27 -25.84 -6.61
C LEU A 18 2.66 -27.24 -6.80
N ASP A 19 2.76 -27.80 -8.01
CA ASP A 19 2.27 -29.13 -8.33
C ASP A 19 2.98 -30.27 -7.57
N GLN A 20 4.15 -30.02 -6.99
CA GLN A 20 4.85 -30.99 -6.14
C GLN A 20 4.19 -31.15 -4.76
N ASP A 21 3.39 -30.19 -4.32
CA ASP A 21 2.64 -30.28 -3.06
C ASP A 21 1.26 -30.86 -3.31
N ALA A 22 1.11 -32.16 -3.05
CA ALA A 22 -0.13 -32.89 -3.26
C ALA A 22 -1.30 -32.37 -2.38
N LEU A 23 -1.00 -31.88 -1.18
CA LEU A 23 -2.03 -31.34 -0.28
C LEU A 23 -2.52 -29.99 -0.78
N LEU A 24 -1.59 -29.07 -1.08
CA LEU A 24 -1.92 -27.76 -1.63
C LEU A 24 -2.70 -27.89 -2.95
N LYS A 25 -2.26 -28.80 -3.85
CA LYS A 25 -2.96 -29.07 -5.11
C LYS A 25 -4.38 -29.58 -4.89
N ALA A 26 -4.58 -30.48 -3.93
CA ALA A 26 -5.90 -31.01 -3.61
C ALA A 26 -6.82 -29.91 -3.05
N ASP A 27 -6.32 -29.10 -2.11
CA ASP A 27 -7.08 -28.01 -1.50
C ASP A 27 -7.40 -26.91 -2.52
N PHE A 28 -6.44 -26.52 -3.35
CA PHE A 28 -6.62 -25.50 -4.39
C PHE A 28 -7.69 -25.91 -5.39
N ARG A 29 -7.73 -27.18 -5.81
CA ARG A 29 -8.75 -27.71 -6.74
C ARG A 29 -10.16 -27.76 -6.15
N ARG A 30 -10.32 -27.74 -4.83
CA ARG A 30 -11.65 -27.62 -4.20
C ARG A 30 -12.26 -26.23 -4.41
N VAL A 31 -11.43 -25.21 -4.57
CA VAL A 31 -11.85 -23.82 -4.78
C VAL A 31 -11.84 -23.44 -6.26
N TYR A 32 -10.78 -23.82 -6.97
CA TYR A 32 -10.57 -23.52 -8.39
C TYR A 32 -10.58 -24.80 -9.23
N ALA A 33 -11.69 -25.06 -9.94
CA ALA A 33 -11.87 -26.30 -10.71
C ALA A 33 -10.78 -26.56 -11.76
N ASN A 34 -10.22 -25.49 -12.36
CA ASN A 34 -9.16 -25.58 -13.36
C ASN A 34 -7.76 -25.74 -12.73
N GLY A 35 -7.64 -25.80 -11.40
CA GLY A 35 -6.37 -25.94 -10.68
C GLY A 35 -5.48 -24.70 -10.81
N PHE A 36 -4.17 -24.91 -10.66
CA PHE A 36 -3.20 -23.82 -10.76
C PHE A 36 -3.14 -23.23 -12.16
N THR A 37 -3.46 -21.94 -12.25
CA THR A 37 -3.21 -21.08 -13.40
C THR A 37 -2.67 -19.75 -12.85
N GLY A 38 -2.02 -18.95 -13.68
CA GLY A 38 -1.57 -17.62 -13.26
C GLY A 38 -2.71 -16.80 -12.66
N ASP A 39 -3.85 -16.77 -13.35
CA ASP A 39 -5.05 -16.05 -12.90
C ASP A 39 -5.54 -16.57 -11.55
N ASN A 40 -5.71 -17.89 -11.38
CA ASN A 40 -6.22 -18.45 -10.12
C ASN A 40 -5.24 -18.25 -8.95
N ILE A 41 -3.93 -18.32 -9.20
CA ILE A 41 -2.91 -18.07 -8.17
C ILE A 41 -2.98 -16.60 -7.73
N THR A 42 -3.05 -15.67 -8.69
CA THR A 42 -3.18 -14.24 -8.37
C THR A 42 -4.49 -13.93 -7.65
N ASP A 43 -5.59 -14.58 -8.05
CA ASP A 43 -6.89 -14.41 -7.42
C ASP A 43 -6.90 -14.92 -5.98
N ALA A 44 -6.32 -16.11 -5.73
CA ALA A 44 -6.20 -16.65 -4.38
C ALA A 44 -5.40 -15.74 -3.43
N ILE A 45 -4.30 -15.14 -3.91
CA ILE A 45 -3.53 -14.15 -3.16
C ILE A 45 -4.38 -12.90 -2.92
N ALA A 46 -5.07 -12.40 -3.95
CA ALA A 46 -5.92 -11.21 -3.83
C ALA A 46 -7.07 -11.42 -2.84
N GLU A 47 -7.70 -12.60 -2.81
CA GLU A 47 -8.74 -12.96 -1.83
C GLU A 47 -8.19 -13.00 -0.41
N PHE A 48 -7.00 -13.56 -0.20
CA PHE A 48 -6.33 -13.50 1.09
C PHE A 48 -6.06 -12.04 1.51
N GLU A 49 -5.52 -11.21 0.61
CA GLU A 49 -5.23 -9.79 0.88
C GLU A 49 -6.50 -8.98 1.24
N LYS A 50 -7.65 -9.30 0.63
CA LYS A 50 -8.95 -8.68 0.99
C LYS A 50 -9.34 -8.94 2.44
N THR A 51 -8.89 -10.04 3.04
CA THR A 51 -9.15 -10.34 4.46
C THR A 51 -8.22 -9.61 5.42
N LEU A 52 -7.10 -9.04 4.94
CA LEU A 52 -6.10 -8.35 5.75
C LEU A 52 -6.54 -6.91 6.11
N ILE A 53 -7.77 -6.78 6.60
CA ILE A 53 -8.29 -5.54 7.13
C ILE A 53 -7.97 -5.43 8.63
N THR A 54 -7.61 -4.24 9.08
CA THR A 54 -7.39 -3.92 10.50
C THR A 54 -8.46 -2.92 10.97
N PRO A 55 -9.74 -3.36 11.09
CA PRO A 55 -10.81 -2.48 11.53
C PRO A 55 -10.72 -2.20 13.04
N ASP A 56 -11.54 -1.26 13.49
CA ASP A 56 -11.71 -0.94 14.92
C ASP A 56 -10.48 -0.34 15.61
N SER A 57 -9.68 0.42 14.85
CA SER A 57 -8.71 1.32 15.49
C SER A 57 -9.46 2.37 16.35
N PRO A 58 -8.80 2.95 17.37
CA PRO A 58 -9.36 4.07 18.12
C PRO A 58 -9.85 5.21 17.23
N PHE A 59 -9.16 5.45 16.10
CA PHE A 59 -9.57 6.44 15.11
C PHE A 59 -10.86 6.03 14.37
N ASP A 60 -11.01 4.75 14.00
CA ASP A 60 -12.25 4.26 13.37
C ASP A 60 -13.45 4.39 14.31
N ARG A 61 -13.29 4.06 15.60
CA ARG A 61 -14.36 4.22 16.61
C ARG A 61 -14.73 5.69 16.79
N TYR A 62 -13.73 6.57 16.84
CA TYR A 62 -13.95 8.02 16.90
C TYR A 62 -14.76 8.55 15.72
N LEU A 63 -14.44 8.13 14.49
CA LEU A 63 -15.20 8.51 13.31
C LEU A 63 -16.63 7.95 13.29
N LYS A 64 -16.89 6.84 14.00
CA LYS A 64 -18.23 6.26 14.19
C LYS A 64 -19.04 6.94 15.31
N GLY A 65 -18.48 7.93 16.00
CA GLY A 65 -19.17 8.73 17.01
C GLY A 65 -18.77 8.45 18.46
N ASP A 66 -17.86 7.51 18.72
CA ASP A 66 -17.28 7.31 20.05
C ASP A 66 -16.27 8.44 20.35
N SER A 67 -16.76 9.53 20.93
CA SER A 67 -15.94 10.70 21.23
C SER A 67 -14.79 10.40 22.18
N ASP A 68 -14.86 9.33 22.97
CA ASP A 68 -13.88 8.99 24.00
C ASP A 68 -12.84 7.97 23.51
N ALA A 69 -12.99 7.46 22.29
CA ALA A 69 -12.02 6.57 21.66
C ALA A 69 -10.63 7.21 21.46
N LEU A 70 -10.55 8.55 21.38
CA LEU A 70 -9.29 9.29 21.27
C LEU A 70 -8.99 10.09 22.53
N THR A 71 -7.72 10.08 22.93
CA THR A 71 -7.18 10.98 23.97
C THR A 71 -7.21 12.44 23.52
N ALA A 72 -7.09 13.38 24.45
CA ALA A 72 -7.00 14.81 24.14
C ALA A 72 -5.85 15.13 23.16
N GLN A 73 -4.68 14.49 23.34
CA GLN A 73 -3.55 14.66 22.45
C GLN A 73 -3.83 14.13 21.03
N GLN A 74 -4.49 12.98 20.91
CA GLN A 74 -4.86 12.42 19.61
C GLN A 74 -5.89 13.29 18.88
N LYS A 75 -6.89 13.82 19.60
CA LYS A 75 -7.85 14.79 19.06
C LYS A 75 -7.15 16.05 18.56
N HIS A 76 -6.20 16.57 19.33
CA HIS A 76 -5.39 17.71 18.91
C HIS A 76 -4.55 17.40 17.64
N GLY A 77 -3.91 16.24 17.58
CA GLY A 77 -3.20 15.79 16.38
C GLY A 77 -4.10 15.69 15.16
N TYR A 78 -5.33 15.18 15.32
CA TYR A 78 -6.32 15.15 14.25
C TYR A 78 -6.74 16.56 13.81
N GLN A 79 -6.93 17.51 14.73
CA GLN A 79 -7.19 18.90 14.38
C GLN A 79 -6.05 19.49 13.55
N LEU A 80 -4.80 19.27 13.94
CA LEU A 80 -3.63 19.72 13.19
C LEU A 80 -3.57 19.07 11.79
N PHE A 81 -3.88 17.79 11.68
CA PHE A 81 -3.94 17.08 10.40
C PHE A 81 -4.94 17.74 9.42
N GLN A 82 -6.11 18.15 9.94
CA GLN A 82 -7.12 18.86 9.14
C GLN A 82 -6.66 20.29 8.80
N GLN A 83 -6.15 21.05 9.77
CA GLN A 83 -5.69 22.43 9.60
C GLN A 83 -4.54 22.55 8.60
N ASN A 84 -3.63 21.57 8.61
CA ASN A 84 -2.51 21.50 7.67
C ASN A 84 -2.89 20.87 6.32
N LYS A 85 -4.18 20.62 6.08
CA LYS A 85 -4.74 20.11 4.82
C LYS A 85 -4.22 18.72 4.43
N CYS A 86 -3.69 17.94 5.37
CA CYS A 86 -3.20 16.59 5.13
C CYS A 86 -4.33 15.69 4.58
N GLY A 87 -5.54 15.89 5.09
CA GLY A 87 -6.77 15.25 4.62
C GLY A 87 -7.26 15.69 3.25
N THR A 88 -6.50 16.50 2.49
CA THR A 88 -6.81 16.77 1.06
C THR A 88 -6.40 15.58 0.18
N CYS A 89 -5.26 14.97 0.49
CA CYS A 89 -4.70 13.85 -0.27
C CYS A 89 -4.87 12.52 0.48
N HIS A 90 -4.73 12.55 1.81
CA HIS A 90 -4.90 11.39 2.66
C HIS A 90 -6.37 11.22 3.09
N THR A 91 -7.23 10.93 2.13
CA THR A 91 -8.68 10.88 2.27
C THR A 91 -9.26 9.46 2.35
N GLY A 92 -10.55 9.40 2.69
CA GLY A 92 -11.33 8.17 2.65
C GLY A 92 -10.96 7.16 3.74
N VAL A 93 -11.50 5.95 3.62
CA VAL A 93 -11.35 4.90 4.63
C VAL A 93 -9.88 4.54 4.87
N ASN A 94 -9.00 4.64 3.89
CA ASN A 94 -7.59 4.27 4.03
C ASN A 94 -6.66 5.46 4.31
N LEU A 95 -7.20 6.68 4.44
CA LEU A 95 -6.42 7.91 4.59
C LEU A 95 -5.34 8.02 3.50
N GLY A 96 -5.75 7.81 2.25
CA GLY A 96 -4.88 7.76 1.09
C GLY A 96 -5.30 6.70 0.07
N GLY A 97 -4.51 6.59 -1.00
CA GLY A 97 -4.65 5.59 -2.05
C GLY A 97 -5.59 5.97 -3.20
N GLN A 98 -6.23 7.15 -3.14
CA GLN A 98 -7.26 7.56 -4.10
C GLN A 98 -6.78 8.55 -5.17
N SER A 99 -5.58 9.13 -5.03
CA SER A 99 -5.03 10.09 -5.99
C SER A 99 -3.53 9.91 -6.22
N TYR A 100 -3.01 10.61 -7.23
CA TYR A 100 -1.59 10.70 -7.56
C TYR A 100 -1.12 12.14 -7.42
N GLU A 101 -0.32 12.41 -6.40
CA GLU A 101 0.10 13.76 -6.04
C GLU A 101 1.58 13.99 -6.31
N VAL A 102 1.93 15.23 -6.63
CA VAL A 102 3.33 15.64 -6.84
C VAL A 102 4.08 15.55 -5.52
N MET A 103 5.15 14.78 -5.48
CA MET A 103 6.07 14.77 -4.35
C MET A 103 6.90 16.07 -4.36
N GLY A 104 6.96 16.76 -3.22
CA GLY A 104 7.65 18.05 -3.11
C GLY A 104 6.75 19.29 -3.31
N LEU A 105 5.43 19.18 -3.09
CA LEU A 105 4.50 20.30 -3.22
C LEU A 105 4.80 21.49 -2.28
N LYS A 106 5.44 21.24 -1.13
CA LYS A 106 5.75 22.26 -0.12
C LYS A 106 7.21 22.68 -0.08
N ALA A 107 8.11 21.78 -0.48
CA ALA A 107 9.55 21.99 -0.53
C ALA A 107 10.12 21.03 -1.57
N ASP A 108 11.25 21.39 -2.18
CA ASP A 108 11.89 20.55 -3.19
C ASP A 108 12.45 19.26 -2.57
N TYR A 109 11.62 18.21 -2.65
CA TYR A 109 11.93 16.91 -2.09
C TYR A 109 13.11 16.24 -2.79
N PHE A 110 13.25 16.39 -4.11
CA PHE A 110 14.28 15.66 -4.87
C PHE A 110 15.65 16.29 -4.66
N THR A 111 15.72 17.61 -4.51
CA THR A 111 16.94 18.28 -4.06
C THR A 111 17.32 17.83 -2.65
N ALA A 112 16.37 17.81 -1.71
CA ALA A 112 16.63 17.42 -0.32
C ALA A 112 17.04 15.95 -0.16
N ARG A 113 16.43 15.06 -0.95
CA ARG A 113 16.74 13.63 -0.99
C ARG A 113 18.15 13.38 -1.52
N GLY A 114 18.54 14.12 -2.56
CA GLY A 114 19.76 13.86 -3.32
C GLY A 114 19.67 12.57 -4.15
N ASN A 115 20.49 12.48 -5.19
CA ASN A 115 20.62 11.30 -6.05
C ASN A 115 19.28 10.68 -6.53
N PRO A 116 18.40 11.47 -7.19
CA PRO A 116 17.17 10.92 -7.75
C PRO A 116 17.49 9.87 -8.82
N THR A 117 16.66 8.85 -8.88
CA THR A 117 16.75 7.67 -9.75
C THR A 117 15.58 7.63 -10.72
N GLU A 118 15.59 6.71 -11.68
CA GLU A 118 14.44 6.54 -12.58
C GLU A 118 13.14 6.21 -11.85
N ALA A 119 13.20 5.50 -10.71
CA ALA A 119 12.02 5.21 -9.88
C ALA A 119 11.32 6.50 -9.41
N ASP A 120 12.05 7.61 -9.34
CA ASP A 120 11.56 8.87 -8.82
C ASP A 120 10.68 9.63 -9.80
N LEU A 121 10.72 9.26 -11.08
CA LEU A 121 9.77 9.75 -12.07
C LEU A 121 8.32 9.35 -11.75
N GLY A 122 8.13 8.33 -10.88
CA GLY A 122 6.83 7.96 -10.34
C GLY A 122 5.86 7.50 -11.41
N ARG A 123 4.64 8.06 -11.41
CA ARG A 123 3.56 7.70 -12.34
C ARG A 123 3.95 7.84 -13.80
N TYR A 124 4.85 8.76 -14.15
CA TYR A 124 5.41 8.88 -15.49
C TYR A 124 5.98 7.57 -16.02
N ASN A 125 6.59 6.72 -15.18
CA ASN A 125 7.17 5.46 -15.62
C ASN A 125 6.14 4.51 -16.22
N VAL A 126 4.87 4.67 -15.84
CA VAL A 126 3.73 3.92 -16.38
C VAL A 126 3.07 4.68 -17.53
N THR A 127 2.72 5.96 -17.34
CA THR A 127 1.86 6.70 -18.29
C THR A 127 2.61 7.34 -19.45
N LYS A 128 3.92 7.61 -19.28
CA LYS A 128 4.78 8.38 -20.20
C LYS A 128 4.31 9.83 -20.46
N ASN A 129 3.35 10.34 -19.68
CA ASN A 129 2.88 11.72 -19.77
C ASN A 129 3.73 12.63 -18.88
N ASP A 130 4.31 13.68 -19.44
CA ASP A 130 5.23 14.57 -18.72
C ASP A 130 4.60 15.23 -17.48
N SER A 131 3.29 15.52 -17.53
CA SER A 131 2.50 16.04 -16.40
C SER A 131 2.39 15.10 -15.19
N ASP A 132 2.71 13.81 -15.38
CA ASP A 132 2.74 12.78 -14.33
C ASP A 132 4.12 12.60 -13.70
N ARG A 133 5.15 13.35 -14.11
CA ARG A 133 6.48 13.26 -13.50
C ARG A 133 6.41 13.59 -12.01
N HIS A 134 7.12 12.77 -11.23
CA HIS A 134 7.22 12.88 -9.79
C HIS A 134 5.88 12.79 -9.05
N ARG A 135 4.82 12.33 -9.72
CA ARG A 135 3.54 12.04 -9.07
C ARG A 135 3.55 10.61 -8.54
N PHE A 136 3.11 10.43 -7.30
CA PHE A 136 3.02 9.12 -6.66
C PHE A 136 1.61 8.89 -6.14
N LYS A 137 1.18 7.63 -6.16
CA LYS A 137 -0.04 7.23 -5.48
C LYS A 137 0.09 7.64 -4.01
N THR A 138 -0.82 8.46 -3.50
CA THR A 138 -0.76 8.88 -2.10
C THR A 138 -0.85 7.62 -1.22
N PRO A 139 0.15 7.34 -0.36
CA PRO A 139 0.14 6.11 0.43
C PRO A 139 -0.95 6.16 1.50
N THR A 140 -1.41 4.98 1.93
CA THR A 140 -2.35 4.86 3.04
C THR A 140 -1.66 5.19 4.36
N LEU A 141 -2.34 5.85 5.29
CA LEU A 141 -1.79 6.12 6.62
C LEU A 141 -2.23 5.10 7.69
N ARG A 142 -3.03 4.09 7.31
CA ARG A 142 -3.27 2.95 8.20
C ARG A 142 -1.95 2.24 8.51
N ASN A 143 -1.72 1.96 9.79
CA ASN A 143 -0.52 1.31 10.30
C ASN A 143 0.80 2.06 10.06
N ILE A 144 0.76 3.37 9.73
CA ILE A 144 1.97 4.15 9.41
C ILE A 144 3.01 4.13 10.53
N ALA A 145 2.61 4.09 11.79
CA ALA A 145 3.53 3.99 12.93
C ALA A 145 4.34 2.68 12.95
N GLN A 146 3.87 1.63 12.28
CA GLN A 146 4.51 0.31 12.19
C GLN A 146 5.28 0.12 10.87
N THR A 147 4.97 0.91 9.85
CA THR A 147 5.54 0.79 8.51
C THR A 147 6.41 1.98 8.11
N ALA A 148 6.51 3.00 8.97
CA ALA A 148 7.45 4.08 8.79
C ALA A 148 8.88 3.54 8.88
N LEU A 149 9.77 4.08 8.06
CA LEU A 149 11.19 3.89 8.25
C LEU A 149 11.58 4.56 9.56
N THR A 150 11.76 3.79 10.62
CA THR A 150 12.34 4.31 11.85
C THR A 150 13.81 4.59 11.56
N SER A 151 14.16 5.84 11.23
CA SER A 151 15.46 6.33 11.63
C SER A 151 15.41 6.36 13.16
N THR A 152 16.01 5.37 13.82
CA THR A 152 16.33 5.49 15.24
C THR A 152 17.35 6.61 15.41
N THR A 153 16.83 7.82 15.47
CA THR A 153 17.35 8.95 16.23
C THR A 153 16.13 9.61 16.85
N ALA A 154 15.49 8.88 17.77
CA ALA A 154 14.76 9.53 18.84
C ALA A 154 15.80 10.27 19.70
N ALA A 155 15.50 11.53 19.99
CA ALA A 155 16.31 12.44 20.79
C ALA A 155 16.67 11.89 22.17
#